data_AF-H8XPS8-F1
#
_entry.id   AF-H8XPS8-F1
#
_cell.length_a   1.000
_cell.length_b   1.000
_cell.length_c   1.000
_cell.angle_alpha   90.00
_cell.angle_beta   90.00
_cell.angle_gamma   90.00
#
_symmetry.space_group_name_H-M   'P 1'
#
loop_
_entity.id
_entity.type
_entity.pdbx_description
1 polymer ?
#
loop_
_entity_poly.entity_id
_entity_poly.type
_entity_poly.pdbx_seq_one_letter_code
_entity_poly.pdbx_strand_id
1 'polypeptide(L)'
;MILFNEKLEKKIFFILLLFPTLINSQIIGSRKLNEINLLFLKVDFSAKYTKAEITHRNGTKEIGYIYGFIQNKALSFNFKNAFSSNPIDALNLSDKSFSFKKELDQKEINLTSDEIIEVKIIEDGVNFGHYKLMDLATVNLDGTIKDLKKKAWLPFYSQDIINVFSYDIYEETEGANGNPSGHFEKVATMIYLNNPKDNFAINVMDYNFTDIFSKTKLLNKWSGGLIEVFKNCPEFVKQNVIEKNIWNFDSNYFDIEELEKTRKKEIKSNKTIKNDEKNILLNNLDSEIQITPYLRMIADYKKMCH
;
A
#
# COMPACT_ATOMS: atom_id res chain seq x y z
N MET A 1 -37.96 -4.74 -16.59
CA MET A 1 -37.87 -6.03 -15.87
C MET A 1 -36.63 -6.74 -16.37
N ILE A 2 -35.47 -6.43 -15.77
CA ILE A 2 -34.17 -7.00 -16.18
C ILE A 2 -33.95 -8.20 -15.26
N LEU A 3 -34.01 -9.40 -15.83
CA LEU A 3 -33.68 -10.65 -15.17
C LEU A 3 -32.19 -10.61 -14.81
N PHE A 4 -31.89 -10.32 -13.55
CA PHE A 4 -30.53 -10.40 -13.00
C PHE A 4 -30.18 -11.86 -12.73
N ASN A 5 -28.96 -12.22 -13.13
CA ASN A 5 -28.45 -13.59 -13.12
C ASN A 5 -27.99 -13.97 -11.70
N GLU A 6 -28.81 -14.72 -10.95
CA GLU A 6 -28.58 -15.18 -9.56
C GLU A 6 -27.23 -15.90 -9.34
N LYS A 7 -26.58 -16.41 -10.40
CA LYS A 7 -25.24 -17.02 -10.31
C LYS A 7 -24.12 -16.01 -10.01
N LEU A 8 -24.30 -14.74 -10.38
CA LEU A 8 -23.32 -13.68 -10.10
C LEU A 8 -23.39 -13.22 -8.64
N GLU A 9 -24.59 -13.23 -8.04
CA GLU A 9 -24.83 -12.82 -6.65
C GLU A 9 -24.11 -13.72 -5.64
N LYS A 10 -24.04 -15.03 -5.89
CA LYS A 10 -23.35 -15.99 -4.99
C LYS A 10 -21.82 -15.89 -5.04
N LYS A 11 -21.24 -15.49 -6.17
CA LYS A 11 -19.77 -15.30 -6.27
C LYS A 11 -19.32 -14.03 -5.53
N ILE A 12 -20.12 -12.97 -5.58
CA ILE A 12 -19.79 -11.66 -4.97
C ILE A 12 -19.93 -11.67 -3.45
N PHE A 13 -20.95 -12.36 -2.91
CA PHE A 13 -21.09 -12.51 -1.46
C PHE A 13 -19.93 -13.32 -0.85
N PHE A 14 -19.32 -14.21 -1.64
CA PHE A 14 -18.11 -14.94 -1.24
C PHE A 14 -16.86 -14.04 -1.23
N ILE A 15 -16.72 -13.10 -2.16
CA ILE A 15 -15.56 -12.18 -2.23
C ILE A 15 -15.54 -11.22 -1.04
N LEU A 16 -16.70 -10.80 -0.53
CA LEU A 16 -16.83 -9.91 0.64
C LEU A 16 -16.78 -10.65 2.00
N LEU A 17 -16.97 -11.98 2.01
CA LEU A 17 -16.87 -12.82 3.21
C LEU A 17 -15.54 -13.57 3.33
N LEU A 18 -14.61 -13.41 2.40
CA LEU A 18 -13.24 -13.94 2.52
C LEU A 18 -12.37 -13.06 3.46
N PHE A 19 -12.93 -12.70 4.62
CA PHE A 19 -12.14 -12.70 5.86
C PHE A 19 -11.98 -14.18 6.24
N PRO A 20 -10.76 -14.73 6.33
CA PRO A 20 -10.61 -16.14 6.62
C PRO A 20 -10.98 -16.42 8.09
N THR A 21 -12.23 -16.75 8.35
CA THR A 21 -12.55 -17.75 9.38
C THR A 21 -12.27 -19.12 8.79
N LEU A 22 -11.07 -19.66 9.05
CA LEU A 22 -10.83 -21.09 9.38
C LEU A 22 -9.34 -21.32 9.59
N ILE A 23 -8.99 -21.17 10.85
CA ILE A 23 -7.72 -21.52 11.47
C ILE A 23 -7.47 -23.01 11.32
N ASN A 24 -6.36 -23.38 10.69
CA ASN A 24 -5.67 -24.63 11.00
C ASN A 24 -4.28 -24.24 11.53
N SER A 25 -4.25 -23.79 12.78
CA SER A 25 -3.04 -23.39 13.49
C SER A 25 -2.26 -24.64 13.90
N GLN A 26 -1.18 -24.94 13.20
CA GLN A 26 -0.13 -25.77 13.78
C GLN A 26 0.87 -24.85 14.48
N ILE A 27 0.83 -24.91 15.81
CA ILE A 27 1.79 -24.33 16.75
C ILE A 27 3.12 -25.08 16.60
N ILE A 28 4.26 -24.39 16.48
CA ILE A 28 5.58 -24.81 16.99
C ILE A 28 6.54 -23.60 17.06
N GLY A 29 6.91 -23.24 18.30
CA GLY A 29 8.30 -23.15 18.78
C GLY A 29 9.30 -22.20 18.14
N SER A 30 9.59 -21.11 18.85
CA SER A 30 10.73 -20.20 18.71
C SER A 30 12.11 -20.90 18.57
N ARG A 31 12.92 -20.44 17.60
CA ARG A 31 14.36 -20.08 17.76
C ARG A 31 14.99 -19.63 16.44
N LYS A 32 15.79 -18.54 16.55
CA LYS A 32 16.79 -17.98 15.63
C LYS A 32 17.23 -18.87 14.45
N LEU A 33 17.09 -18.37 13.23
CA LEU A 33 18.04 -18.51 12.09
C LEU A 33 17.52 -17.59 10.96
N ASN A 34 18.24 -16.52 10.63
CA ASN A 34 19.20 -16.45 9.53
C ASN A 34 18.60 -16.72 8.13
N GLU A 35 18.63 -15.63 7.36
CA GLU A 35 18.71 -15.53 5.90
C GLU A 35 17.48 -15.99 5.10
N ILE A 36 16.63 -14.99 4.79
CA ILE A 36 15.63 -15.02 3.72
C ILE A 36 15.92 -13.83 2.79
N ASN A 37 16.07 -14.14 1.52
CA ASN A 37 16.43 -13.25 0.44
C ASN A 37 15.26 -12.33 0.03
N LEU A 38 14.98 -11.30 0.83
CA LEU A 38 14.30 -10.10 0.34
C LEU A 38 15.40 -9.20 -0.25
N LEU A 39 15.87 -9.47 -1.48
CA LEU A 39 16.98 -8.71 -2.07
C LEU A 39 18.14 -8.56 -1.06
N PHE A 40 18.87 -9.65 -0.81
CA PHE A 40 19.94 -9.75 0.19
C PHE A 40 20.85 -8.52 0.21
N LEU A 41 20.53 -7.61 1.12
CA LEU A 41 21.47 -6.70 1.72
C LEU A 41 21.32 -6.93 3.21
N LYS A 42 22.44 -7.29 3.84
CA LYS A 42 22.50 -7.55 5.28
C LYS A 42 22.39 -6.20 5.95
N VAL A 43 21.15 -5.76 6.12
CA VAL A 43 20.86 -4.48 6.75
C VAL A 43 21.28 -4.61 8.20
N ASP A 44 22.37 -3.93 8.54
CA ASP A 44 22.77 -3.81 9.93
C ASP A 44 21.87 -2.79 10.62
N PHE A 45 20.76 -3.28 11.18
CA PHE A 45 19.81 -2.49 11.98
C PHE A 45 20.38 -1.99 13.31
N SER A 46 21.63 -2.33 13.65
CA SER A 46 22.32 -1.71 14.78
C SER A 46 22.80 -0.29 14.46
N ALA A 47 22.90 0.05 13.16
CA ALA A 47 23.29 1.37 12.74
C ALA A 47 22.16 2.36 13.06
N LYS A 48 22.43 3.27 14.00
CA LYS A 48 21.53 4.37 14.34
C LYS A 48 21.13 5.18 13.10
N TYR A 49 21.94 5.29 12.06
CA TYR A 49 21.59 6.04 10.85
C TYR A 49 21.62 5.15 9.60
N THR A 50 20.71 5.43 8.67
CA THR A 50 20.63 4.76 7.37
C THR A 50 21.01 5.75 6.27
N LYS A 51 21.74 5.31 5.24
CA LYS A 51 22.11 6.19 4.12
C LYS A 51 20.87 6.54 3.30
N ALA A 52 20.74 7.79 2.87
CA ALA A 52 19.61 8.26 2.08
C ALA A 52 20.00 9.39 1.10
N GLU A 53 19.31 9.44 -0.04
CA GLU A 53 19.20 10.64 -0.90
C GLU A 53 17.94 11.41 -0.47
N ILE A 54 18.11 12.67 -0.12
CA ILE A 54 17.04 13.59 0.26
C ILE A 54 16.84 14.59 -0.86
N THR A 55 15.59 14.76 -1.29
CA THR A 55 15.20 15.83 -2.22
C THR A 55 14.47 16.93 -1.47
N HIS A 56 15.03 18.13 -1.53
CA HIS A 56 14.48 19.35 -0.95
C HIS A 56 13.37 19.94 -1.81
N ARG A 57 12.51 20.79 -1.23
CA ARG A 57 11.43 21.49 -1.95
C ARG A 57 11.93 22.36 -3.11
N ASN A 58 13.13 22.91 -2.99
CA ASN A 58 13.78 23.71 -4.04
C ASN A 58 14.37 22.84 -5.19
N GLY A 59 14.22 21.50 -5.11
CA GLY A 59 14.74 20.53 -6.07
C GLY A 59 16.18 20.10 -5.84
N THR A 60 16.89 20.68 -4.86
CA THR A 60 18.26 20.25 -4.54
C THR A 60 18.24 18.87 -3.91
N LYS A 61 19.25 18.06 -4.25
CA LYS A 61 19.43 16.72 -3.70
C LYS A 61 20.71 16.65 -2.91
N GLU A 62 20.65 15.96 -1.78
CA GLU A 62 21.83 15.64 -1.00
C GLU A 62 21.80 14.19 -0.55
N ILE A 63 22.97 13.58 -0.50
CA ILE A 63 23.16 12.23 0.04
C ILE A 63 23.78 12.39 1.42
N GLY A 64 23.25 11.63 2.38
CA GLY A 64 23.77 11.56 3.73
C GLY A 64 23.13 10.42 4.50
N TYR A 65 22.96 10.61 5.79
CA TYR A 65 22.55 9.60 6.76
C TYR A 65 21.39 10.13 7.59
N ILE A 66 20.27 9.40 7.59
CA ILE A 66 19.02 9.77 8.26
C ILE A 66 18.75 8.86 9.46
N TYR A 67 18.20 9.42 10.54
CA TYR A 67 17.73 8.69 11.72
C TYR A 67 16.30 9.12 12.08
N GLY A 68 15.50 8.17 12.56
CA GLY A 68 14.12 8.39 12.98
C GLY A 68 13.10 8.36 11.84
N PHE A 69 13.53 8.29 10.58
CA PHE A 69 12.63 8.19 9.43
C PHE A 69 12.21 6.73 9.19
N ILE A 70 10.89 6.45 9.31
CA ILE A 70 10.19 5.20 8.91
C ILE A 70 11.08 3.94 9.06
N GLN A 71 11.62 3.73 10.27
CA GLN A 71 12.60 2.66 10.53
C GLN A 71 11.97 1.27 10.66
N ASN A 72 10.65 1.19 10.64
CA ASN A 72 9.91 -0.08 10.64
C ASN A 72 9.79 -0.59 9.20
N LYS A 73 10.72 -1.46 8.82
CA LYS A 73 10.78 -2.08 7.48
C LYS A 73 9.60 -3.00 7.15
N ALA A 74 8.84 -3.41 8.17
CA ALA A 74 7.46 -3.82 8.03
C ALA A 74 6.64 -2.76 8.76
N LEU A 75 5.70 -2.13 8.06
CA LEU A 75 4.73 -1.20 8.63
C LEU A 75 3.72 -2.04 9.45
N SER A 76 4.19 -2.65 10.53
CA SER A 76 3.42 -3.55 11.38
C SER A 76 2.88 -2.82 12.59
N PHE A 77 1.56 -2.86 12.73
CA PHE A 77 0.81 -2.37 13.86
C PHE A 77 0.60 -3.44 14.92
N ASN A 78 0.52 -2.99 16.16
CA ASN A 78 -0.20 -3.69 17.21
C ASN A 78 -1.59 -3.04 17.33
N PHE A 79 -2.62 -3.64 16.74
CA PHE A 79 -3.97 -3.12 16.80
C PHE A 79 -4.68 -3.72 18.01
N LYS A 80 -4.94 -2.87 19.01
CA LYS A 80 -6.13 -3.08 19.83
C LYS A 80 -7.41 -2.55 19.18
N ASN A 81 -7.32 -1.88 18.02
CA ASN A 81 -8.44 -1.36 17.23
C ASN A 81 -8.02 -0.99 15.79
N ALA A 82 -8.06 -1.95 14.85
CA ALA A 82 -7.79 -1.79 13.40
C ALA A 82 -8.48 -0.60 12.71
N PHE A 83 -9.57 -0.10 13.31
CA PHE A 83 -10.44 0.91 12.71
C PHE A 83 -10.63 2.16 13.58
N SER A 84 -9.93 2.31 14.72
CA SER A 84 -10.09 3.48 15.61
C SER A 84 -8.92 4.46 15.60
N SER A 85 -7.75 4.08 15.08
CA SER A 85 -6.58 4.95 14.92
C SER A 85 -6.25 5.13 13.44
N ASN A 86 -5.94 6.36 13.04
CA ASN A 86 -5.58 6.68 11.65
C ASN A 86 -4.28 5.94 11.27
N PRO A 87 -4.29 5.03 10.27
CA PRO A 87 -3.13 4.22 9.91
C PRO A 87 -1.88 5.05 9.54
N ILE A 88 -2.07 6.27 9.05
CA ILE A 88 -0.96 7.19 8.72
C ILE A 88 -0.18 7.62 9.96
N ASP A 89 -0.89 7.95 11.05
CA ASP A 89 -0.29 8.53 12.24
C ASP A 89 0.45 7.47 13.06
N ALA A 90 -0.07 6.25 13.08
CA ALA A 90 0.52 5.17 13.86
C ALA A 90 1.58 4.36 13.11
N LEU A 91 1.76 4.61 11.80
CA LEU A 91 2.94 4.21 11.04
C LEU A 91 4.04 5.27 11.02
N ASN A 92 3.86 6.37 11.75
CA ASN A 92 4.75 7.53 11.72
C ASN A 92 4.94 8.11 10.29
N LEU A 93 3.98 7.88 9.39
CA LEU A 93 4.05 8.45 8.04
C LEU A 93 3.81 9.96 8.07
N SER A 94 3.25 10.49 9.16
CA SER A 94 3.08 11.93 9.38
C SER A 94 4.26 12.59 10.10
N ASP A 95 5.41 11.91 10.21
CA ASP A 95 6.61 12.45 10.84
C ASP A 95 7.03 13.79 10.26
N LYS A 96 7.20 14.75 11.16
CA LYS A 96 7.49 16.16 10.83
C LYS A 96 8.97 16.49 10.83
N SER A 97 9.80 15.65 11.43
CA SER A 97 11.23 15.91 11.57
C SER A 97 12.04 14.64 11.72
N PHE A 98 13.26 14.65 11.19
CA PHE A 98 14.21 13.54 11.28
C PHE A 98 15.63 14.09 11.34
N SER A 99 16.48 13.33 12.01
CA SER A 99 17.89 13.67 12.17
C SER A 99 18.65 13.34 10.89
N PHE A 100 19.45 14.28 10.40
CA PHE A 100 20.29 14.12 9.22
C PHE A 100 21.74 14.47 9.49
N LYS A 101 22.64 13.72 8.86
CA LYS A 101 24.07 14.00 8.80
C LYS A 101 24.55 13.79 7.39
N LYS A 102 25.28 14.74 6.82
CA LYS A 102 25.86 14.57 5.48
C LYS A 102 26.96 13.49 5.47
N GLU A 103 27.79 13.46 6.50
CA GLU A 103 28.74 12.38 6.79
C GLU A 103 28.59 11.92 8.25
N LEU A 104 28.93 10.67 8.58
CA LEU A 104 28.67 10.10 9.92
C LEU A 104 29.35 10.85 11.07
N ASP A 105 30.51 11.46 10.79
CA ASP A 105 31.34 12.24 11.71
C ASP A 105 30.90 13.72 11.82
N GLN A 106 30.02 14.17 10.94
CA GLN A 106 29.52 15.55 10.95
C GLN A 106 28.40 15.77 11.98
N LYS A 107 28.18 17.05 12.28
CA LYS A 107 27.12 17.49 13.19
C LYS A 107 25.76 17.11 12.62
N GLU A 108 24.91 16.59 13.50
CA GLU A 108 23.51 16.34 13.19
C GLU A 108 22.75 17.65 12.98
N ILE A 109 21.98 17.70 11.90
CA ILE A 109 20.98 18.73 11.66
C ILE A 109 19.59 18.08 11.71
N ASN A 110 18.60 18.85 12.15
CA ASN A 110 17.22 18.42 12.09
C ASN A 110 16.62 18.89 10.76
N LEU A 111 16.13 17.96 9.96
CA LEU A 111 15.38 18.27 8.75
C LEU A 111 13.90 18.15 9.03
N THR A 112 13.10 19.03 8.45
CA THR A 112 11.65 19.06 8.63
C THR A 112 10.90 18.68 7.36
N SER A 113 9.67 18.19 7.49
CA SER A 113 8.80 17.89 6.35
C SER A 113 8.37 19.14 5.55
N ASP A 114 8.65 20.34 6.07
CA ASP A 114 8.50 21.60 5.33
C ASP A 114 9.68 21.91 4.42
N GLU A 115 10.84 21.27 4.61
CA GLU A 115 12.05 21.53 3.80
C GLU A 115 12.22 20.49 2.68
N ILE A 116 11.72 19.28 2.89
CA ILE A 116 11.95 18.15 1.99
C ILE A 116 10.65 17.58 1.41
N ILE A 117 10.77 16.87 0.29
CA ILE A 117 9.65 16.29 -0.44
C ILE A 117 9.82 14.82 -0.77
N GLU A 118 11.05 14.32 -0.89
CA GLU A 118 11.32 12.91 -1.21
C GLU A 118 12.52 12.40 -0.43
N VAL A 119 12.45 11.14 -0.01
CA VAL A 119 13.53 10.42 0.67
C VAL A 119 13.72 9.08 -0.02
N LYS A 120 14.94 8.78 -0.45
CA LYS A 120 15.33 7.46 -0.98
C LYS A 120 16.34 6.82 -0.05
N ILE A 121 15.97 5.70 0.54
CA ILE A 121 16.84 4.89 1.39
C ILE A 121 17.79 4.11 0.50
N ILE A 122 19.09 4.22 0.77
CA ILE A 122 20.16 3.55 0.02
C ILE A 122 20.80 2.52 0.94
N GLU A 123 20.79 1.27 0.49
CA GLU A 123 21.34 0.13 1.21
C GLU A 123 22.31 -0.57 0.26
N ASP A 124 23.57 -0.77 0.66
CA ASP A 124 24.62 -1.43 -0.15
C ASP A 124 24.67 -1.01 -1.64
N GLY A 125 24.40 0.28 -1.90
CA GLY A 125 24.40 0.88 -3.25
C GLY A 125 23.11 0.70 -4.05
N VAL A 126 22.09 0.04 -3.50
CA VAL A 126 20.77 -0.17 -4.10
C VAL A 126 19.73 0.74 -3.42
N ASN A 127 18.78 1.26 -4.21
CA ASN A 127 17.63 1.97 -3.65
C ASN A 127 16.69 0.95 -2.99
N PHE A 128 16.61 1.00 -1.66
CA PHE A 128 15.83 0.08 -0.84
C PHE A 128 14.39 0.56 -0.64
N GLY A 129 14.16 1.87 -0.65
CA GLY A 129 12.83 2.43 -0.46
C GLY A 129 12.77 3.88 -0.90
N HIS A 130 11.71 4.25 -1.62
CA HIS A 130 11.54 5.59 -2.15
C HIS A 130 10.22 6.16 -1.63
N TYR A 131 10.29 7.25 -0.89
CA TYR A 131 9.14 7.87 -0.22
C TYR A 131 8.95 9.29 -0.70
N LYS A 132 7.70 9.71 -0.82
CA LYS A 132 7.32 11.08 -1.16
C LYS A 132 6.31 11.64 -0.17
N LEU A 133 6.53 12.87 0.26
CA LEU A 133 5.57 13.59 1.08
C LEU A 133 4.44 14.10 0.19
N MET A 134 3.22 13.63 0.46
CA MET A 134 2.01 14.00 -0.29
C MET A 134 0.95 14.58 0.63
N ASP A 135 0.22 15.58 0.16
CA ASP A 135 -1.07 15.93 0.76
C ASP A 135 -2.04 14.77 0.53
N LEU A 136 -2.91 14.49 1.50
CA LEU A 136 -3.83 13.36 1.43
C LEU A 136 -5.26 13.81 1.18
N ALA A 137 -5.91 13.14 0.24
CA ALA A 137 -7.32 13.30 -0.04
C ALA A 137 -8.05 11.95 0.05
N THR A 138 -9.34 12.03 0.35
CA THR A 138 -10.28 10.91 0.31
C THR A 138 -11.46 11.26 -0.61
N VAL A 139 -12.36 10.30 -0.79
CA VAL A 139 -13.59 10.47 -1.56
C VAL A 139 -14.78 10.36 -0.62
N ASN A 140 -15.71 11.31 -0.69
CA ASN A 140 -16.97 11.25 0.02
C ASN A 140 -17.90 10.18 -0.59
N LEU A 141 -18.96 9.81 0.13
CA LEU A 141 -19.94 8.80 -0.33
C LEU A 141 -20.67 9.19 -1.62
N ASP A 142 -20.67 10.47 -1.99
CA ASP A 142 -21.24 11.00 -3.22
C ASP A 142 -20.22 11.04 -4.39
N GLY A 143 -18.99 10.57 -4.17
CA GLY A 143 -17.91 10.58 -5.16
C GLY A 143 -17.10 11.88 -5.21
N THR A 144 -17.40 12.88 -4.38
CA THR A 144 -16.64 14.14 -4.36
C THR A 144 -15.32 14.01 -3.58
N ILE A 145 -14.29 14.72 -4.02
CA ILE A 145 -12.98 14.71 -3.37
C ILE A 145 -13.00 15.58 -2.10
N LYS A 146 -12.44 15.04 -1.02
CA LYS A 146 -12.29 15.71 0.27
C LYS A 146 -10.83 15.74 0.69
N ASP A 147 -10.29 16.95 0.83
CA ASP A 147 -8.99 17.19 1.45
C ASP A 147 -9.03 16.80 2.94
N LEU A 148 -8.09 15.96 3.37
CA LEU A 148 -7.95 15.53 4.75
C LEU A 148 -7.17 16.52 5.62
N LYS A 149 -6.52 17.53 5.02
CA LYS A 149 -5.59 18.47 5.66
C LYS A 149 -4.47 17.75 6.40
N LYS A 150 -4.03 16.63 5.84
CA LYS A 150 -2.96 15.77 6.36
C LYS A 150 -1.93 15.52 5.27
N LYS A 151 -0.68 15.36 5.69
CA LYS A 151 0.42 14.93 4.83
C LYS A 151 0.95 13.60 5.31
N ALA A 152 1.45 12.78 4.38
CA ALA A 152 2.13 11.55 4.71
C ALA A 152 3.29 11.27 3.75
N TRP A 153 4.34 10.64 4.29
CA TRP A 153 5.41 10.02 3.54
C TRP A 153 4.92 8.70 2.94
N LEU A 154 4.55 8.73 1.67
CA LEU A 154 4.03 7.57 0.97
C LEU A 154 5.15 6.83 0.22
N PRO A 155 5.33 5.51 0.44
CA PRO A 155 6.28 4.71 -0.32
C PRO A 155 5.79 4.51 -1.75
N PHE A 156 6.65 4.84 -2.71
CA PHE A 156 6.42 4.54 -4.12
C PHE A 156 6.41 3.03 -4.33
N TYR A 157 5.34 2.57 -4.96
CA TYR A 157 5.29 1.27 -5.61
C TYR A 157 5.68 1.40 -7.09
N SER A 158 5.14 2.42 -7.77
CA SER A 158 5.46 2.73 -9.17
C SER A 158 5.43 4.24 -9.43
N GLN A 159 6.41 4.73 -10.18
CA GLN A 159 6.50 6.11 -10.62
C GLN A 159 6.35 6.15 -12.16
N ASP A 160 5.18 6.56 -12.64
CA ASP A 160 4.87 6.69 -14.06
C ASP A 160 3.95 7.91 -14.25
N ILE A 161 3.19 7.93 -15.34
CA ILE A 161 2.25 8.98 -15.68
C ILE A 161 1.13 9.18 -14.66
N ILE A 162 0.86 8.13 -13.88
CA ILE A 162 0.16 8.15 -12.61
C ILE A 162 1.06 7.42 -11.61
N ASN A 163 1.36 8.06 -10.48
CA ASN A 163 2.11 7.44 -9.41
C ASN A 163 1.22 6.51 -8.62
N VAL A 164 1.77 5.34 -8.25
CA VAL A 164 1.16 4.39 -7.31
C VAL A 164 2.01 4.36 -6.07
N PHE A 165 1.40 4.67 -4.94
CA PHE A 165 1.99 4.44 -3.62
C PHE A 165 1.28 3.28 -2.95
N SER A 166 2.03 2.42 -2.27
CA SER A 166 1.44 1.27 -1.59
C SER A 166 2.23 0.86 -0.37
N TYR A 167 1.52 0.51 0.69
CA TYR A 167 2.10 -0.12 1.86
C TYR A 167 1.16 -1.14 2.48
N ASP A 168 1.75 -2.18 3.06
CA ASP A 168 1.03 -3.22 3.77
C ASP A 168 0.85 -2.84 5.23
N ILE A 169 -0.32 -3.19 5.78
CA ILE A 169 -0.64 -3.06 7.19
C ILE A 169 -0.69 -4.45 7.79
N TYR A 170 0.03 -4.64 8.90
CA TYR A 170 0.00 -5.88 9.67
C TYR A 170 -0.60 -5.65 11.05
N GLU A 171 -1.32 -6.62 11.59
CA GLU A 171 -1.87 -6.64 12.94
C GLU A 171 -1.20 -7.75 13.76
N GLU A 172 -0.85 -7.45 15.02
CA GLU A 172 -0.38 -8.48 15.94
C GLU A 172 -1.54 -9.39 16.37
N THR A 173 -1.39 -10.70 16.18
CA THR A 173 -2.41 -11.66 16.60
C THR A 173 -2.37 -11.88 18.10
N GLU A 174 -3.55 -12.07 18.70
CA GLU A 174 -3.66 -12.44 20.11
C GLU A 174 -3.40 -13.94 20.30
N GLY A 175 -2.61 -14.28 21.32
CA GLY A 175 -2.45 -15.65 21.77
C GLY A 175 -3.74 -16.18 22.42
N ALA A 176 -3.82 -17.51 22.64
CA ALA A 176 -4.99 -18.17 23.23
C ALA A 176 -5.42 -17.63 24.63
N ASN A 177 -4.56 -16.85 25.26
CA ASN A 177 -4.74 -16.18 26.55
C ASN A 177 -5.06 -14.68 26.43
N GLY A 178 -5.32 -14.16 25.22
CA GLY A 178 -5.59 -12.74 24.97
C GLY A 178 -4.36 -11.83 25.10
N ASN A 179 -3.16 -12.41 25.21
CA ASN A 179 -1.91 -11.65 25.27
C ASN A 179 -1.31 -11.48 23.86
N PRO A 180 -0.55 -10.40 23.61
CA PRO A 180 0.17 -10.22 22.35
C PRO A 180 1.07 -11.44 22.08
N SER A 181 0.91 -12.06 20.90
CA SER A 181 1.62 -13.30 20.57
C SER A 181 3.02 -13.09 20.01
N GLY A 182 3.36 -11.86 19.60
CA GLY A 182 4.53 -11.53 18.81
C GLY A 182 4.42 -11.91 17.33
N HIS A 183 3.28 -12.47 16.89
CA HIS A 183 3.03 -12.82 15.50
C HIS A 183 2.21 -11.73 14.82
N PHE A 184 2.59 -11.37 13.59
CA PHE A 184 1.92 -10.34 12.81
C PHE A 184 1.31 -10.93 11.54
N GLU A 185 0.06 -10.60 11.27
CA GLU A 185 -0.66 -10.99 10.07
C GLU A 185 -1.02 -9.77 9.23
N LYS A 186 -0.89 -9.88 7.91
CA LYS A 186 -1.27 -8.79 7.01
C LYS A 186 -2.79 -8.65 7.01
N VAL A 187 -3.29 -7.45 7.28
CA VAL A 187 -4.73 -7.15 7.33
C VAL A 187 -5.21 -6.32 6.14
N ALA A 188 -4.34 -5.50 5.55
CA ALA A 188 -4.69 -4.68 4.41
C ALA A 188 -3.47 -4.29 3.57
N THR A 189 -3.71 -3.96 2.30
CA THR A 189 -2.81 -3.16 1.46
C THR A 189 -3.44 -1.79 1.28
N MET A 190 -2.75 -0.73 1.69
CA MET A 190 -3.19 0.64 1.42
C MET A 190 -2.63 1.10 0.09
N ILE A 191 -3.50 1.61 -0.78
CA ILE A 191 -3.11 2.04 -2.13
C ILE A 191 -3.54 3.49 -2.33
N TYR A 192 -2.58 4.33 -2.70
CA TYR A 192 -2.83 5.72 -3.07
C TYR A 192 -2.40 5.96 -4.51
N LEU A 193 -3.22 6.72 -5.23
CA LEU A 193 -2.92 7.14 -6.59
C LEU A 193 -2.70 8.66 -6.62
N ASN A 194 -1.79 9.09 -7.48
CA ASN A 194 -1.53 10.52 -7.70
C ASN A 194 -1.22 10.76 -9.18
N ASN A 195 -1.91 11.73 -9.78
CA ASN A 195 -1.42 12.33 -11.01
C ASN A 195 -0.22 13.23 -10.66
N PRO A 196 0.96 13.07 -11.27
CA PRO A 196 2.16 13.85 -10.91
C PRO A 196 1.98 15.37 -11.03
N LYS A 197 0.95 15.83 -11.74
CA LYS A 197 0.58 17.26 -11.86
C LYS A 197 -0.20 17.79 -10.65
N ASP A 198 -0.78 16.91 -9.84
CA ASP A 198 -1.49 17.25 -8.60
C ASP A 198 -0.56 17.09 -7.39
N ASN A 199 -0.80 17.88 -6.33
CA ASN A 199 0.00 17.87 -5.09
C ASN A 199 -0.52 16.90 -4.02
N PHE A 200 -1.59 16.15 -4.30
CA PHE A 200 -2.22 15.24 -3.36
C PHE A 200 -2.32 13.82 -3.91
N ALA A 201 -2.37 12.85 -3.00
CA ALA A 201 -2.63 11.45 -3.31
C ALA A 201 -4.00 11.03 -2.76
N ILE A 202 -4.76 10.26 -3.54
CA ILE A 202 -6.09 9.78 -3.16
C ILE A 202 -5.99 8.29 -2.80
N ASN A 203 -6.50 7.92 -1.63
CA ASN A 203 -6.82 6.53 -1.35
C ASN A 203 -8.14 6.19 -2.04
N VAL A 204 -8.06 5.39 -3.09
CA VAL A 204 -9.23 5.00 -3.90
C VAL A 204 -10.04 3.86 -3.27
N MET A 205 -9.53 3.27 -2.17
CA MET A 205 -10.15 2.19 -1.39
C MET A 205 -10.39 2.59 0.07
N ASP A 206 -10.68 3.88 0.34
CA ASP A 206 -10.99 4.37 1.69
C ASP A 206 -12.46 4.06 2.07
N TYR A 207 -12.69 2.81 2.49
CA TYR A 207 -14.01 2.31 2.85
C TYR A 207 -14.13 2.11 4.36
N ASN A 208 -15.22 2.61 4.95
CA ASN A 208 -15.62 2.18 6.29
C ASN A 208 -16.43 0.89 6.19
N PHE A 209 -16.38 0.05 7.22
CA PHE A 209 -17.17 -1.20 7.28
C PHE A 209 -18.67 -0.95 7.04
N THR A 210 -19.18 0.22 7.42
CA THR A 210 -20.56 0.64 7.17
C THR A 210 -20.88 0.93 5.70
N ASP A 211 -19.87 1.29 4.90
CA ASP A 211 -19.99 1.61 3.48
C ASP A 211 -20.15 0.34 2.63
N ILE A 212 -19.63 -0.79 3.12
CA ILE A 212 -19.67 -2.12 2.47
C ILE A 212 -21.10 -2.61 2.25
N PHE A 213 -22.03 -2.23 3.13
CA PHE A 213 -23.45 -2.60 3.00
C PHE A 213 -24.19 -1.81 1.91
N SER A 214 -23.55 -0.80 1.29
CA SER A 214 -24.14 0.01 0.23
C SER A 214 -23.28 0.01 -1.02
N LYS A 215 -23.58 -0.94 -1.91
CA LYS A 215 -22.91 -1.16 -3.19
C LYS A 215 -22.73 0.12 -4.03
N THR A 216 -23.78 0.93 -4.14
CA THR A 216 -23.76 2.20 -4.90
C THR A 216 -22.81 3.22 -4.28
N LYS A 217 -22.78 3.36 -2.95
CA LYS A 217 -21.88 4.30 -2.27
C LYS A 217 -20.42 3.89 -2.42
N LEU A 218 -20.15 2.58 -2.34
CA LEU A 218 -18.82 2.02 -2.58
C LEU A 218 -18.32 2.36 -3.98
N LEU A 219 -19.17 2.15 -5.00
CA LEU A 219 -18.85 2.50 -6.37
C LEU A 219 -18.65 3.99 -6.58
N ASN A 220 -19.49 4.84 -5.98
CA ASN A 220 -19.35 6.29 -6.10
C ASN A 220 -18.02 6.78 -5.52
N LYS A 221 -17.63 6.26 -4.34
CA LYS A 221 -16.31 6.53 -3.77
C LYS A 221 -15.18 6.12 -4.71
N TRP A 222 -15.25 4.88 -5.19
CA TRP A 222 -14.19 4.34 -6.04
C TRP A 222 -14.07 5.10 -7.36
N SER A 223 -15.19 5.25 -8.08
CA SER A 223 -15.28 5.99 -9.34
C SER A 223 -14.86 7.45 -9.17
N GLY A 224 -15.28 8.12 -8.10
CA GLY A 224 -14.92 9.51 -7.81
C GLY A 224 -13.41 9.72 -7.70
N GLY A 225 -12.72 8.83 -6.95
CA GLY A 225 -11.27 8.88 -6.83
C GLY A 225 -10.55 8.65 -8.15
N LEU A 226 -11.01 7.67 -8.93
CA LEU A 226 -10.45 7.37 -10.25
C LEU A 226 -10.74 8.50 -11.26
N ILE A 227 -11.93 9.08 -11.26
CA ILE A 227 -12.29 10.24 -12.11
C ILE A 227 -11.31 11.38 -11.85
N GLU A 228 -11.03 11.68 -10.58
CA GLU A 228 -10.09 12.75 -10.24
C GLU A 228 -8.66 12.44 -10.70
N VAL A 229 -8.16 11.24 -10.42
CA VAL A 229 -6.79 10.83 -10.80
C VAL A 229 -6.58 10.90 -12.32
N PHE A 230 -7.59 10.48 -13.10
CA PHE A 230 -7.55 10.40 -14.56
C PHE A 230 -8.25 11.58 -15.27
N LYS A 231 -8.59 12.66 -14.54
CA LYS A 231 -9.40 13.80 -15.04
C LYS A 231 -8.87 14.47 -16.31
N ASN A 232 -7.56 14.35 -16.54
CA ASN A 232 -6.86 14.91 -17.70
C ASN A 232 -7.07 14.09 -19.00
N CYS A 233 -7.75 12.95 -18.97
CA CYS A 233 -8.20 12.23 -20.16
C CYS A 233 -9.69 11.86 -20.05
N PRO A 234 -10.60 12.79 -20.40
CA PRO A 234 -12.04 12.60 -20.25
C PRO A 234 -12.59 11.37 -20.99
N GLU A 235 -12.01 11.03 -22.14
CA GLU A 235 -12.42 9.84 -22.88
C GLU A 235 -12.09 8.56 -22.10
N PHE A 236 -10.93 8.52 -21.43
CA PHE A 236 -10.53 7.35 -20.64
C PHE A 236 -11.48 7.15 -19.47
N VAL A 237 -11.76 8.24 -18.76
CA VAL A 237 -12.72 8.28 -17.66
C VAL A 237 -14.09 7.78 -18.12
N LYS A 238 -14.57 8.27 -19.27
CA LYS A 238 -15.86 7.90 -19.83
C LYS A 238 -15.96 6.41 -20.17
N GLN A 239 -14.90 5.85 -20.77
CA GLN A 239 -14.89 4.45 -21.21
C GLN A 239 -14.67 3.47 -20.05
N ASN A 240 -13.85 3.83 -19.06
CA ASN A 240 -13.34 2.86 -18.07
C ASN A 240 -13.80 3.12 -16.62
N VAL A 241 -14.23 4.34 -16.28
CA VAL A 241 -14.41 4.75 -14.87
C VAL A 241 -15.85 5.12 -14.50
N ILE A 242 -16.68 5.60 -15.42
CA ILE A 242 -18.08 5.96 -15.10
C ILE A 242 -18.86 4.70 -14.64
N GLU A 243 -19.76 4.86 -13.65
CA GLU A 243 -20.52 3.81 -12.93
C GLU A 243 -21.09 2.68 -13.81
N LYS A 244 -21.52 2.97 -15.05
CA LYS A 244 -22.00 1.95 -16.00
C LYS A 244 -20.91 1.01 -16.51
N ASN A 245 -19.67 1.45 -16.55
CA ASN A 245 -18.49 0.73 -17.03
C ASN A 245 -17.59 0.25 -15.89
N ILE A 246 -17.71 0.81 -14.68
CA ILE A 246 -16.99 0.31 -13.51
C ILE A 246 -17.43 -1.12 -13.11
N TRP A 247 -18.60 -1.58 -13.57
CA TRP A 247 -19.00 -2.98 -13.44
C TRP A 247 -18.23 -3.91 -14.40
N ASN A 248 -17.75 -3.40 -15.54
CA ASN A 248 -16.84 -4.11 -16.44
C ASN A 248 -15.37 -3.96 -16.02
N PHE A 249 -15.09 -3.00 -15.13
CA PHE A 249 -13.76 -2.78 -14.55
C PHE A 249 -13.32 -3.97 -13.70
N ASP A 250 -14.24 -4.55 -12.93
CA ASP A 250 -14.00 -5.79 -12.16
C ASP A 250 -13.62 -6.95 -13.11
N SER A 251 -14.29 -7.12 -14.24
CA SER A 251 -13.97 -8.20 -15.19
C SER A 251 -12.71 -7.99 -16.03
N ASN A 252 -12.33 -6.74 -16.33
CA ASN A 252 -11.20 -6.43 -17.23
C ASN A 252 -9.87 -6.24 -16.48
N TYR A 253 -9.92 -5.70 -15.26
CA TYR A 253 -8.73 -5.34 -14.49
C TYR A 253 -8.53 -6.22 -13.25
N PHE A 254 -9.63 -6.72 -12.66
CA PHE A 254 -9.63 -7.63 -11.51
C PHE A 254 -9.95 -9.08 -11.95
N ASP A 255 -9.10 -9.68 -12.79
CA ASP A 255 -9.16 -11.14 -12.99
C ASP A 255 -8.58 -11.86 -11.76
N ILE A 256 -9.34 -11.85 -10.67
CA ILE A 256 -8.99 -12.48 -9.39
C ILE A 256 -8.77 -13.98 -9.59
N GLU A 257 -9.47 -14.62 -10.53
CA GLU A 257 -9.28 -16.05 -10.80
C GLU A 257 -7.91 -16.34 -11.43
N GLU A 258 -7.44 -15.52 -12.37
CA GLU A 258 -6.07 -15.61 -12.92
C GLU A 258 -5.01 -15.33 -11.85
N LEU A 259 -5.22 -14.29 -11.06
CA LEU A 259 -4.31 -13.88 -9.98
C LEU A 259 -4.21 -14.95 -8.89
N GLU A 260 -5.33 -15.54 -8.46
CA GLU A 260 -5.34 -16.66 -7.54
C GLU A 260 -4.73 -17.94 -8.12
N LYS A 261 -4.92 -18.21 -9.42
CA LYS A 261 -4.28 -19.35 -10.08
C LYS A 261 -2.76 -19.19 -10.08
N THR A 262 -2.27 -17.98 -10.34
CA THR A 262 -0.85 -17.63 -10.27
C THR A 262 -0.31 -17.83 -8.84
N ARG A 263 -1.01 -17.28 -7.83
CA ARG A 263 -0.70 -17.52 -6.41
C ARG A 263 -0.63 -19.01 -6.08
N LYS A 264 -1.65 -19.79 -6.44
CA LYS A 264 -1.70 -21.24 -6.20
C LYS A 264 -0.57 -21.98 -6.92
N LYS A 265 -0.17 -21.53 -8.11
CA LYS A 265 0.93 -22.12 -8.89
C LYS A 265 2.28 -21.85 -8.22
N GLU A 266 2.55 -20.61 -7.80
CA GLU A 266 3.80 -20.25 -7.13
C GLU A 266 3.97 -20.96 -5.79
N ILE A 267 2.90 -21.06 -5.00
CA ILE A 267 2.92 -21.85 -3.75
C ILE A 267 3.22 -23.33 -4.03
N LYS A 268 2.64 -23.88 -5.11
CA LYS A 268 2.81 -25.31 -5.48
C LYS A 268 4.18 -25.61 -6.08
N SER A 269 4.83 -24.67 -6.74
CA SER A 269 6.20 -24.84 -7.26
C SER A 269 7.25 -24.75 -6.14
N ASN A 270 6.92 -24.08 -5.04
CA ASN A 270 7.84 -23.81 -3.93
C ASN A 270 7.62 -24.74 -2.71
N LYS A 271 7.52 -26.05 -2.95
CA LYS A 271 7.27 -27.05 -1.88
C LYS A 271 8.38 -27.18 -0.83
N THR A 272 9.57 -26.65 -1.09
CA THR A 272 10.77 -26.73 -0.25
C THR A 272 11.07 -25.46 0.55
N ILE A 273 10.22 -24.43 0.45
CA ILE A 273 10.38 -23.15 1.16
C ILE A 273 9.97 -23.31 2.64
N LYS A 274 10.73 -22.69 3.56
CA LYS A 274 10.39 -22.69 4.99
C LYS A 274 9.08 -21.93 5.22
N ASN A 275 8.30 -22.28 6.25
CA ASN A 275 6.98 -21.68 6.47
C ASN A 275 7.00 -20.13 6.58
N ASP A 276 8.05 -19.55 7.18
CA ASP A 276 8.15 -18.08 7.31
C ASP A 276 8.41 -17.38 5.97
N GLU A 277 9.31 -17.95 5.15
CA GLU A 277 9.57 -17.50 3.77
C GLU A 277 8.31 -17.58 2.91
N LYS A 278 7.54 -18.65 3.10
CA LYS A 278 6.27 -18.86 2.41
C LYS A 278 5.24 -17.81 2.81
N ASN A 279 5.15 -17.44 4.09
CA ASN A 279 4.23 -16.40 4.55
C ASN A 279 4.59 -15.01 4.00
N ILE A 280 5.88 -14.68 3.94
CA ILE A 280 6.36 -13.44 3.31
C ILE A 280 6.01 -13.43 1.81
N LEU A 281 6.29 -14.51 1.11
CA LEU A 281 5.94 -14.66 -0.31
C LEU A 281 4.43 -14.49 -0.54
N LEU A 282 3.60 -15.11 0.31
CA LEU A 282 2.15 -14.99 0.24
C LEU A 282 1.68 -13.56 0.45
N ASN A 283 2.25 -12.84 1.42
CA ASN A 283 1.89 -11.46 1.70
C ASN A 283 2.23 -10.56 0.51
N ASN A 284 3.43 -10.73 -0.08
CA ASN A 284 3.86 -9.98 -1.26
C ASN A 284 2.94 -10.23 -2.45
N LEU A 285 2.60 -11.50 -2.71
CA LEU A 285 1.63 -11.86 -3.75
C LEU A 285 0.28 -11.21 -3.50
N ASP A 286 -0.20 -11.20 -2.25
CA ASP A 286 -1.47 -10.55 -1.90
C ASP A 286 -1.43 -9.02 -2.09
N SER A 287 -0.26 -8.37 -1.92
CA SER A 287 -0.07 -6.96 -2.28
C SER A 287 -0.12 -6.76 -3.80
N GLU A 288 0.63 -7.56 -4.55
CA GLU A 288 0.68 -7.49 -6.01
C GLU A 288 -0.70 -7.70 -6.65
N ILE A 289 -1.48 -8.64 -6.13
CA ILE A 289 -2.85 -8.91 -6.58
C ILE A 289 -3.73 -7.68 -6.40
N GLN A 290 -3.61 -6.97 -5.28
CA GLN A 290 -4.40 -5.76 -5.01
C GLN A 290 -3.96 -4.56 -5.84
N ILE A 291 -2.68 -4.46 -6.19
CA ILE A 291 -2.10 -3.31 -6.91
C ILE A 291 -2.22 -3.48 -8.44
N THR A 292 -2.09 -4.70 -8.95
CA THR A 292 -2.07 -5.02 -10.40
C THR A 292 -3.21 -4.39 -11.20
N PRO A 293 -4.47 -4.37 -10.73
CA PRO A 293 -5.56 -3.75 -11.47
C PRO A 293 -5.31 -2.26 -11.77
N TYR A 294 -4.73 -1.53 -10.81
CA TYR A 294 -4.36 -0.13 -11.00
C TYR A 294 -3.24 0.02 -12.02
N LEU A 295 -2.23 -0.85 -11.99
CA LEU A 295 -1.14 -0.83 -12.98
C LEU A 295 -1.64 -1.09 -14.41
N ARG A 296 -2.55 -2.06 -14.57
CA ARG A 296 -3.17 -2.36 -15.87
C ARG A 296 -3.99 -1.16 -16.37
N MET A 297 -4.76 -0.53 -15.50
CA MET A 297 -5.53 0.68 -15.84
C MET A 297 -4.62 1.85 -16.24
N ILE A 298 -3.51 2.07 -15.52
CA ILE A 298 -2.52 3.09 -15.87
C ILE A 298 -1.88 2.81 -17.23
N ALA A 299 -1.61 1.54 -17.54
CA ALA A 299 -1.07 1.15 -18.84
C ALA A 299 -2.05 1.45 -19.99
N ASP A 300 -3.35 1.22 -19.80
CA ASP A 300 -4.36 1.54 -20.81
C ASP A 300 -4.60 3.04 -20.94
N TYR A 301 -4.62 3.76 -19.81
CA TYR A 301 -4.63 5.22 -19.80
C TYR A 301 -3.45 5.79 -20.59
N LYS A 302 -2.26 5.24 -20.40
CA LYS A 302 -1.06 5.63 -21.14
C LYS A 302 -1.24 5.42 -22.64
N LYS A 303 -1.67 4.23 -23.09
CA LYS A 303 -1.90 3.95 -24.52
C LYS A 303 -2.94 4.85 -25.16
N MET A 304 -3.95 5.26 -24.40
CA MET A 304 -5.10 5.98 -24.94
C MET A 304 -4.89 7.49 -24.98
N CYS A 305 -4.07 8.01 -24.07
CA CYS A 305 -3.97 9.44 -23.82
C CYS A 305 -2.55 10.01 -24.05
N HIS A 306 -1.55 9.14 -24.31
CA HIS A 306 -0.13 9.49 -24.45
C HIS A 306 0.59 8.64 -25.49
#